data_AF-A0A259S6I8-F1
#
_entry.id   AF-A0A259S6I8-F1
#
_cell.length_a   1.000
_cell.length_b   1.000
_cell.length_c   1.000
_cell.angle_alpha   90.00
_cell.angle_beta   90.00
_cell.angle_gamma   90.00
#
_symmetry.space_group_name_H-M   'P 1'
#
loop_
_entity.id
_entity.type
_entity.pdbx_description
1 polymer ?
#
loop_
_entity_poly.entity_id
_entity_poly.type
_entity_poly.pdbx_seq_one_letter_code
_entity_poly.pdbx_strand_id
1 'polypeptide(L)'
;MCPVSIARPNRPLFRSMPWAARLPWKALISRAFGPTGSDNRHPKANDVYFIEEPNRPGELMPIEEDEHGTYILNSRDLRAVEHVQALTRIGVDCLKIEGRTKSHYYVARTAQVYRQAIDDAVAGRPFDPNLIAELDNLAHRGYTDGFFERHHTKEYQNYIEGVSKHREQQFVGEITSVQGDWAEVDIKNKLAVGDSVTFMLPDGNRIEQLADMQTLEGASMTEAPGGGYKVRLKLPAGAGAFGDRLKYGLIAKHLNG
;
A
#
# COMPACT_ATOMS: atom_id res chain seq x y z
N MET A 1 1.29 -17.82 -30.34
CA MET A 1 1.90 -17.04 -31.43
C MET A 1 2.20 -15.65 -30.86
N CYS A 2 3.39 -15.06 -30.88
CA CYS A 2 4.71 -15.44 -31.39
C CYS A 2 5.74 -14.77 -30.44
N PRO A 3 6.90 -15.41 -30.18
CA PRO A 3 7.96 -14.88 -29.31
C PRO A 3 8.91 -13.96 -30.12
N VAL A 4 9.62 -13.05 -29.45
CA VAL A 4 10.77 -12.37 -30.07
C VAL A 4 12.04 -12.78 -29.34
N SER A 5 12.81 -13.62 -30.05
CA SER A 5 14.19 -13.99 -29.76
C SER A 5 15.13 -12.80 -29.85
N ILE A 6 16.14 -12.75 -28.98
CA ILE A 6 17.40 -12.05 -29.25
C ILE A 6 18.47 -13.12 -29.54
N ALA A 7 18.96 -13.09 -30.77
CA ALA A 7 19.98 -13.99 -31.28
C ALA A 7 21.39 -13.62 -30.77
N ARG A 8 22.18 -14.62 -30.39
CA ARG A 8 23.64 -14.51 -30.18
C ARG A 8 24.37 -14.78 -31.49
N PRO A 9 25.49 -14.09 -31.78
CA PRO A 9 26.46 -14.57 -32.76
C PRO A 9 27.68 -15.23 -32.11
N ASN A 10 27.94 -16.46 -32.57
CA ASN A 10 29.21 -17.20 -32.74
C ASN A 10 30.41 -16.98 -31.79
N ARG A 11 30.82 -18.09 -31.16
CA ARG A 11 32.21 -18.35 -30.73
C ARG A 11 33.06 -18.84 -31.92
N PRO A 12 34.39 -18.67 -31.86
CA PRO A 12 35.32 -19.72 -32.27
C PRO A 12 35.92 -20.45 -31.06
N LEU A 13 36.12 -21.75 -31.26
CA LEU A 13 36.86 -22.67 -30.42
C LEU A 13 38.35 -22.29 -30.38
N PHE A 14 38.97 -22.22 -29.20
CA PHE A 14 40.40 -22.46 -29.06
C PHE A 14 40.73 -23.28 -27.82
N ARG A 15 41.75 -24.12 -28.03
CA ARG A 15 42.19 -25.33 -27.34
C ARG A 15 42.55 -25.20 -25.85
N SER A 16 42.48 -26.37 -25.21
CA SER A 16 43.10 -26.79 -23.96
C SER A 16 44.55 -26.33 -23.74
N MET A 17 44.86 -25.90 -22.53
CA MET A 17 46.07 -26.30 -21.78
C MET A 17 45.93 -25.96 -20.27
N PRO A 18 46.66 -26.65 -19.37
CA PRO A 18 46.32 -26.78 -17.95
C PRO A 18 47.21 -25.96 -16.98
N TRP A 19 46.80 -26.04 -15.71
CA TRP A 19 47.50 -25.82 -14.42
C TRP A 19 47.93 -24.39 -13.98
N ALA A 20 47.22 -23.95 -12.93
CA ALA A 20 47.64 -23.23 -11.72
C ALA A 20 48.49 -21.95 -11.79
N ALA A 21 47.83 -20.82 -11.50
CA ALA A 21 48.13 -20.00 -10.31
C ALA A 21 46.99 -18.99 -10.08
N ARG A 22 46.00 -19.34 -9.26
CA ARG A 22 45.08 -18.35 -8.67
C ARG A 22 45.62 -17.96 -7.30
N LEU A 23 46.18 -16.76 -7.20
CA LEU A 23 46.28 -16.05 -5.93
C LEU A 23 45.08 -15.10 -5.79
N PRO A 24 44.63 -14.83 -4.55
CA PRO A 24 43.24 -14.56 -4.22
C PRO A 24 42.86 -13.08 -4.36
N TRP A 25 41.57 -12.83 -4.58
CA TRP A 25 40.89 -11.52 -4.59
C TRP A 25 40.98 -10.73 -3.25
N LYS A 26 41.85 -11.11 -2.31
CA LYS A 26 42.08 -10.38 -1.06
C LYS A 26 43.02 -9.20 -1.28
N ALA A 27 42.53 -8.14 -1.92
CA ALA A 27 43.01 -6.78 -1.69
C ALA A 27 42.10 -5.79 -2.40
N LEU A 28 41.75 -4.71 -1.68
CA LEU A 28 41.06 -3.50 -2.13
C LEU A 28 39.53 -3.49 -2.01
N ILE A 29 39.01 -3.57 -0.78
CA ILE A 29 38.12 -2.52 -0.25
C ILE A 29 38.46 -2.40 1.25
N SER A 30 39.33 -1.45 1.61
CA SER A 30 39.58 -1.09 2.99
C SER A 30 38.61 0.02 3.41
N ARG A 31 38.00 -0.17 4.59
CA ARG A 31 37.12 0.72 5.35
C ARG A 31 35.69 0.91 4.82
N ALA A 32 34.81 0.01 5.24
CA ALA A 32 33.38 0.30 5.41
C ALA A 32 33.14 0.67 6.88
N PHE A 33 32.63 1.88 7.12
CA PHE A 33 32.05 2.27 8.41
C PHE A 33 30.63 1.69 8.47
N GLY A 34 30.35 0.80 9.44
CA GLY A 34 29.04 0.15 9.59
C GLY A 34 28.05 0.99 10.42
N PRO A 35 26.71 0.87 10.20
CA PRO A 35 25.72 1.57 11.01
C PRO A 35 24.94 0.59 11.91
N THR A 36 25.38 0.42 13.15
CA THR A 36 24.58 0.30 14.39
C THR A 36 25.50 -0.07 15.55
N GLY A 37 25.13 0.31 16.77
CA GLY A 37 25.97 0.19 17.97
C GLY A 37 26.61 -1.19 18.19
N SER A 38 27.87 -1.15 18.60
CA SER A 38 28.85 -2.25 18.76
C SER A 38 29.35 -2.89 17.46
N ASP A 39 30.63 -2.68 17.24
CA ASP A 39 31.39 -2.77 15.99
C ASP A 39 31.73 -4.22 15.55
N ASN A 40 30.81 -5.20 15.73
CA ASN A 40 31.08 -6.59 15.39
C ASN A 40 29.90 -7.25 14.64
N ARG A 41 29.91 -7.10 13.31
CA ARG A 41 29.13 -7.97 12.42
C ARG A 41 29.47 -9.43 12.75
N HIS A 42 28.45 -10.27 12.98
CA HIS A 42 28.68 -11.67 13.32
C HIS A 42 29.46 -12.36 12.18
N PRO A 43 30.56 -13.11 12.44
CA PRO A 43 31.43 -13.64 11.39
C PRO A 43 30.70 -14.47 10.32
N LYS A 44 29.65 -15.19 10.73
CA LYS A 44 28.80 -15.99 9.85
C LYS A 44 27.98 -15.17 8.84
N ALA A 45 27.75 -13.88 9.08
CA ALA A 45 27.03 -13.01 8.13
C ALA A 45 27.85 -12.69 6.86
N ASN A 46 29.08 -13.20 6.75
CA ASN A 46 29.89 -13.12 5.53
C ASN A 46 29.81 -14.40 4.68
N ASP A 47 29.13 -15.44 5.17
CA ASP A 47 28.92 -16.68 4.42
C ASP A 47 27.79 -16.51 3.41
N VAL A 48 27.85 -17.25 2.31
CA VAL A 48 26.78 -17.28 1.31
C VAL A 48 25.70 -18.21 1.79
N TYR A 49 24.50 -17.67 2.04
CA TYR A 49 23.31 -18.44 2.35
C TYR A 49 22.39 -18.53 1.13
N PHE A 50 21.61 -19.60 1.05
CA PHE A 50 20.57 -19.77 0.05
C PHE A 50 19.22 -20.01 0.72
N ILE A 51 18.16 -19.44 0.14
CA ILE A 51 16.76 -19.73 0.49
C ILE A 51 16.17 -20.63 -0.58
N GLU A 52 15.38 -21.58 -0.12
CA GLU A 52 14.53 -22.45 -0.95
C GLU A 52 13.07 -22.26 -0.52
N GLU A 53 12.17 -22.07 -1.49
CA GLU A 53 10.74 -22.03 -1.22
C GLU A 53 10.16 -23.46 -1.21
N PRO A 54 9.25 -23.82 -0.28
CA PRO A 54 8.65 -25.15 -0.24
C PRO A 54 7.96 -25.57 -1.54
N ASN A 55 7.43 -24.59 -2.29
CA ASN A 55 6.72 -24.81 -3.55
C ASN A 55 7.64 -24.85 -4.79
N ARG A 56 8.95 -24.59 -4.64
CA ARG A 56 9.95 -24.56 -5.72
C ARG A 56 11.25 -25.26 -5.30
N PRO A 57 11.19 -26.57 -5.00
CA PRO A 57 12.36 -27.33 -4.58
C PRO A 57 13.43 -27.36 -5.68
N GLY A 58 14.69 -27.13 -5.30
CA GLY A 58 15.85 -27.05 -6.18
C GLY A 58 16.15 -25.65 -6.73
N GLU A 59 15.24 -24.67 -6.55
CA GLU A 59 15.44 -23.28 -6.97
C GLU A 59 16.07 -22.44 -5.83
N LEU A 60 17.36 -22.65 -5.60
CA LEU A 60 18.11 -21.93 -4.56
C LEU A 60 18.34 -20.46 -4.94
N MET A 61 17.87 -19.54 -4.09
CA MET A 61 18.08 -18.10 -4.24
C MET A 61 19.14 -17.63 -3.23
N PRO A 62 20.22 -16.96 -3.66
CA PRO A 62 21.20 -16.43 -2.73
C PRO A 62 20.56 -15.36 -1.84
N ILE A 63 20.86 -15.40 -0.54
CA ILE A 63 20.57 -14.31 0.39
C ILE A 63 21.72 -13.34 0.33
N GLU A 64 21.44 -12.11 -0.10
CA GLU A 64 22.39 -11.01 -0.08
C GLU A 64 21.90 -9.97 0.93
N GLU A 65 22.83 -9.55 1.79
CA GLU A 65 22.61 -8.49 2.78
C GLU A 65 23.65 -7.39 2.53
N ASP A 66 23.17 -6.20 2.17
CA ASP A 66 24.00 -5.00 2.00
C ASP A 66 23.93 -4.10 3.24
N GLU A 67 24.36 -2.84 3.13
CA GLU A 67 24.26 -1.85 4.22
C GLU A 67 22.80 -1.55 4.64
N HIS A 68 21.84 -1.99 3.83
CA HIS A 68 20.41 -1.76 4.00
C HIS A 68 19.67 -3.02 4.47
N GLY A 69 20.25 -4.21 4.34
CA GLY A 69 19.72 -5.46 4.89
C GLY A 69 19.33 -6.47 3.82
N THR A 70 18.50 -7.45 4.17
CA THR A 70 18.09 -8.53 3.26
C THR A 70 16.75 -8.22 2.59
N TYR A 71 16.73 -8.13 1.26
CA TYR A 71 15.54 -7.76 0.48
C TYR A 71 14.47 -8.87 0.38
N ILE A 72 14.87 -10.14 0.48
CA ILE A 72 13.98 -11.30 0.24
C ILE A 72 13.01 -11.57 1.41
N LEU A 73 13.37 -11.15 2.62
CA LEU A 73 12.65 -11.55 3.85
C LEU A 73 11.77 -10.44 4.46
N ASN A 74 11.53 -9.35 3.74
CA ASN A 74 10.71 -8.27 4.28
C ASN A 74 9.23 -8.68 4.34
N SER A 75 8.70 -8.78 5.57
CA SER A 75 7.31 -9.16 5.84
C SER A 75 6.34 -7.98 5.90
N ARG A 76 6.85 -6.73 5.83
CA ARG A 76 6.07 -5.50 5.94
C ARG A 76 5.77 -4.88 4.58
N ASP A 77 4.70 -4.10 4.52
CA ASP A 77 4.30 -3.36 3.32
C ASP A 77 5.10 -2.03 3.26
N LEU A 78 5.62 -1.66 2.08
CA LEU A 78 6.30 -0.38 1.88
C LEU A 78 5.26 0.76 1.85
N ARG A 79 5.47 1.80 2.67
CA ARG A 79 4.70 3.05 2.64
C ARG A 79 5.67 4.22 2.56
N ALA A 80 5.45 5.10 1.61
CA ALA A 80 6.32 6.26 1.37
C ALA A 80 5.54 7.56 1.20
N VAL A 81 4.32 7.63 1.75
CA VAL A 81 3.42 8.78 1.57
C VAL A 81 4.05 10.05 2.14
N GLU A 82 4.78 9.92 3.24
CA GLU A 82 5.52 10.99 3.89
C GLU A 82 6.71 11.51 3.09
N HIS A 83 7.27 10.67 2.22
CA HIS A 83 8.42 11.00 1.40
C HIS A 83 7.99 11.62 0.06
N VAL A 84 6.69 11.67 -0.25
CA VAL A 84 6.18 12.22 -1.53
C VAL A 84 6.72 13.62 -1.79
N GLN A 85 6.81 14.48 -0.78
CA GLN A 85 7.36 15.82 -0.95
C GLN A 85 8.84 15.79 -1.35
N ALA A 86 9.65 14.93 -0.73
CA ALA A 86 11.06 14.77 -1.07
C ALA A 86 11.25 14.15 -2.45
N LEU A 87 10.47 13.12 -2.78
CA LEU A 87 10.46 12.45 -4.09
C LEU A 87 10.09 13.42 -5.21
N THR A 88 9.11 14.29 -4.98
CA THR A 88 8.72 15.35 -5.92
C THR A 88 9.88 16.33 -6.15
N ARG A 89 10.59 16.76 -5.09
CA ARG A 89 11.73 17.69 -5.19
C ARG A 89 12.91 17.15 -5.99
N ILE A 90 13.16 15.84 -5.94
CA ILE A 90 14.26 15.21 -6.71
C ILE A 90 13.86 14.85 -8.15
N GLY A 91 12.62 15.16 -8.56
CA GLY A 91 12.16 14.96 -9.93
C GLY A 91 11.59 13.58 -10.24
N VAL A 92 11.00 12.88 -9.25
CA VAL A 92 10.26 11.63 -9.52
C VAL A 92 8.95 11.95 -10.25
N ASP A 93 8.78 11.42 -11.46
CA ASP A 93 7.58 11.65 -12.28
C ASP A 93 6.41 10.71 -11.98
N CYS A 94 6.69 9.51 -11.44
CA CYS A 94 5.66 8.52 -11.20
C CYS A 94 5.86 7.74 -9.89
N LEU A 95 4.74 7.49 -9.21
CA LEU A 95 4.65 6.60 -8.06
C LEU A 95 3.74 5.43 -8.43
N LYS A 96 4.12 4.22 -8.01
CA LYS A 96 3.35 3.01 -8.27
C LYS A 96 2.70 2.52 -6.98
N ILE A 97 1.39 2.29 -7.02
CA ILE A 97 0.66 1.58 -5.97
C ILE A 97 0.56 0.10 -6.38
N GLU A 98 0.96 -0.81 -5.48
CA GLU A 98 0.75 -2.25 -5.65
C GLU A 98 -0.64 -2.61 -5.11
N GLY A 99 -1.46 -3.29 -5.92
CA GLY A 99 -2.80 -3.70 -5.53
C GLY A 99 -3.21 -5.11 -5.93
N ARG A 100 -2.31 -5.98 -6.44
CA ARG A 100 -2.69 -7.29 -7.01
C ARG A 100 -3.42 -8.17 -6.01
N THR A 101 -3.06 -8.09 -4.73
CA THR A 101 -3.65 -8.88 -3.64
C THR A 101 -4.51 -8.03 -2.71
N LYS A 102 -4.77 -6.77 -3.06
CA LYS A 102 -5.50 -5.81 -2.24
C LYS A 102 -6.93 -5.63 -2.79
N SER A 103 -7.86 -5.23 -1.93
CA SER A 103 -9.24 -4.92 -2.34
C SER A 103 -9.28 -3.64 -3.19
N HIS A 104 -10.33 -3.48 -4.00
CA HIS A 104 -10.55 -2.23 -4.72
C HIS A 104 -10.72 -1.03 -3.77
N TYR A 105 -11.31 -1.24 -2.58
CA TYR A 105 -11.36 -0.22 -1.52
C TYR A 105 -9.97 0.24 -1.08
N TYR A 106 -9.05 -0.71 -0.83
CA TYR A 106 -7.66 -0.39 -0.50
C TYR A 106 -7.01 0.47 -1.58
N VAL A 107 -7.14 0.06 -2.85
CA VAL A 107 -6.51 0.76 -3.97
C VAL A 107 -7.11 2.16 -4.13
N ALA A 108 -8.44 2.30 -4.03
CA ALA A 108 -9.12 3.59 -4.13
C ALA A 108 -8.69 4.56 -3.03
N ARG A 109 -8.68 4.11 -1.76
CA ARG A 109 -8.27 4.96 -0.63
C ARG A 109 -6.79 5.32 -0.71
N THR A 110 -5.93 4.36 -1.02
CA THR A 110 -4.49 4.60 -1.22
C THR A 110 -4.24 5.61 -2.34
N ALA A 111 -4.96 5.48 -3.46
CA ALA A 111 -4.83 6.42 -4.58
C ALA A 111 -5.26 7.84 -4.19
N GLN A 112 -6.37 8.00 -3.44
CA GLN A 112 -6.82 9.30 -2.94
C GLN A 112 -5.77 9.94 -2.01
N VAL A 113 -5.21 9.14 -1.08
CA VAL A 113 -4.17 9.59 -0.16
C VAL A 113 -2.94 10.09 -0.92
N TYR A 114 -2.40 9.28 -1.83
CA TYR A 114 -1.21 9.66 -2.59
C TYR A 114 -1.49 10.83 -3.54
N ARG A 115 -2.69 10.92 -4.12
CA ARG A 115 -3.09 12.07 -4.94
C ARG A 115 -3.02 13.37 -4.14
N GLN A 116 -3.60 13.38 -2.93
CA GLN A 116 -3.55 14.52 -2.02
C GLN A 116 -2.10 14.88 -1.66
N ALA A 117 -1.29 13.89 -1.28
CA ALA A 117 0.13 14.12 -0.95
C ALA A 117 0.92 14.75 -2.11
N ILE A 118 0.68 14.29 -3.35
CA ILE A 118 1.32 14.85 -4.55
C ILE A 118 0.80 16.28 -4.80
N ASP A 119 -0.50 16.51 -4.70
CA ASP A 119 -1.09 17.85 -4.91
C ASP A 119 -0.59 18.86 -3.88
N ASP A 120 -0.41 18.43 -2.63
CA ASP A 120 0.19 19.24 -1.58
C ASP A 120 1.66 19.54 -1.87
N ALA A 121 2.44 18.53 -2.24
CA ALA A 121 3.85 18.68 -2.58
C ALA A 121 4.07 19.64 -3.76
N VAL A 122 3.29 19.49 -4.84
CA VAL A 122 3.36 20.34 -6.04
C VAL A 122 2.95 21.78 -5.71
N ALA A 123 1.96 21.97 -4.84
CA ALA A 123 1.53 23.30 -4.40
C ALA A 123 2.44 23.92 -3.33
N GLY A 124 3.51 23.24 -2.90
CA GLY A 124 4.40 23.70 -1.84
C GLY A 124 3.77 23.72 -0.44
N ARG A 125 2.67 23.00 -0.24
CA ARG A 125 2.02 22.85 1.08
C ARG A 125 2.83 21.88 1.96
N PRO A 126 2.83 22.07 3.29
CA PRO A 126 3.42 21.09 4.20
C PRO A 126 2.68 19.76 4.09
N PHE A 127 3.38 18.67 4.40
CA PHE A 127 2.77 17.34 4.47
C PHE A 127 1.68 17.29 5.54
N ASP A 128 0.51 16.75 5.20
CA ASP A 128 -0.59 16.50 6.15
C ASP A 128 -0.38 15.13 6.85
N PRO A 129 -0.07 15.10 8.16
CA PRO A 129 0.13 13.85 8.89
C PRO A 129 -1.11 12.96 8.94
N ASN A 130 -2.31 13.49 8.73
CA ASN A 130 -3.53 12.68 8.72
C ASN A 130 -3.53 11.65 7.58
N LEU A 131 -2.78 11.89 6.50
CA LEU A 131 -2.63 10.95 5.39
C LEU A 131 -1.97 9.63 5.82
N ILE A 132 -1.14 9.66 6.87
CA ILE A 132 -0.60 8.44 7.49
C ILE A 132 -1.72 7.66 8.17
N ALA A 133 -2.53 8.33 8.99
CA ALA A 133 -3.65 7.74 9.71
C ALA A 133 -4.64 7.05 8.74
N GLU A 134 -4.91 7.68 7.61
CA GLU A 134 -5.82 7.13 6.60
C GLU A 134 -5.32 5.83 5.97
N LEU A 135 -4.00 5.66 5.82
CA LEU A 135 -3.41 4.41 5.33
C LEU A 135 -3.33 3.35 6.42
N ASP A 136 -3.05 3.73 7.66
CA ASP A 136 -3.01 2.81 8.81
C ASP A 136 -4.40 2.16 9.07
N ASN A 137 -5.48 2.79 8.62
CA ASN A 137 -6.84 2.21 8.67
C ASN A 137 -7.10 1.12 7.62
N LEU A 138 -6.18 0.89 6.68
CA LEU A 138 -6.32 -0.14 5.64
C LEU A 138 -5.71 -1.47 6.09
N ALA A 139 -6.15 -2.59 5.50
CA ALA A 139 -5.54 -3.88 5.81
C ALA A 139 -4.07 -3.95 5.33
N HIS A 140 -3.13 -4.00 6.28
CA HIS A 140 -1.68 -4.05 6.02
C HIS A 140 -0.96 -5.01 6.99
N ARG A 141 0.26 -5.45 6.63
CA ARG A 141 1.10 -6.38 7.44
C ARG A 141 2.09 -5.66 8.36
N GLY A 142 1.73 -4.45 8.79
CA GLY A 142 2.69 -3.45 9.25
C GLY A 142 3.35 -2.70 8.10
N TYR A 143 3.66 -1.42 8.32
CA TYR A 143 4.34 -0.57 7.34
C TYR A 143 5.83 -0.43 7.65
N THR A 144 6.60 -0.15 6.60
CA THR A 144 8.00 0.27 6.65
C THR A 144 8.22 1.35 5.61
N ASP A 145 9.08 2.31 5.93
CA ASP A 145 9.65 3.29 5.01
C ASP A 145 10.74 2.67 4.11
N GLY A 146 11.08 1.40 4.31
CA GLY A 146 12.13 0.71 3.58
C GLY A 146 13.47 1.37 3.82
N PHE A 147 14.02 2.00 2.79
CA PHE A 147 15.33 2.65 2.81
C PHE A 147 15.27 4.14 2.50
N PHE A 148 14.09 4.75 2.56
CA PHE A 148 13.93 6.18 2.31
C PHE A 148 14.58 7.04 3.40
N GLU A 149 14.68 6.54 4.64
CA GLU A 149 15.33 7.25 5.73
C GLU A 149 16.18 6.28 6.58
N ARG A 150 17.41 6.70 6.95
CA ARG A 150 18.30 5.86 7.79
C ARG A 150 17.89 5.91 9.27
N HIS A 151 17.37 7.06 9.72
CA HIS A 151 16.91 7.29 11.09
C HIS A 151 15.73 8.26 11.07
N HIS A 152 14.56 7.82 11.54
CA HIS A 152 13.46 8.73 11.80
C HIS A 152 13.85 9.76 12.87
N THR A 153 13.53 11.03 12.63
CA THR A 153 13.68 12.07 13.65
C THR A 153 12.76 11.80 14.85
N LYS A 154 13.15 12.24 16.05
CA LYS A 154 12.35 12.06 17.28
C LYS A 154 10.94 12.66 17.17
N GLU A 155 10.82 13.77 16.46
CA GLU A 155 9.53 14.39 16.16
C GLU A 155 8.64 13.44 15.36
N TYR A 156 9.20 12.79 14.33
CA TYR A 156 8.51 11.83 13.47
C TYR A 156 8.05 10.57 14.23
N GLN A 157 8.88 10.05 15.14
CA GLN A 157 8.52 8.92 16.00
C GLN A 157 7.32 9.24 16.91
N ASN A 158 7.32 10.44 17.52
CA ASN A 158 6.19 10.88 18.35
C ASN A 158 4.88 11.05 17.54
N TYR A 159 4.96 11.41 16.25
CA TYR A 159 3.79 11.49 15.39
C TYR A 159 3.22 10.10 15.04
N ILE A 160 4.08 9.12 14.71
CA ILE A 160 3.65 7.74 14.45
C ILE A 160 2.96 7.15 15.69
N GLU A 161 3.50 7.39 16.88
CA GLU A 161 2.93 6.93 18.15
C GLU A 161 1.68 7.72 18.60
N GLY A 162 1.56 8.99 18.16
CA GLY A 162 0.44 9.87 18.52
C GLY A 162 -0.80 9.71 17.63
N VAL A 163 -0.60 9.43 16.35
CA VAL A 163 -1.66 9.32 15.33
C VAL A 163 -2.31 7.93 15.32
N SER A 164 -1.62 6.91 15.85
CA SER A 164 -2.10 5.52 15.97
C SER A 164 -3.24 5.32 16.99
N LYS A 165 -3.81 6.40 17.54
CA LYS A 165 -4.93 6.35 18.48
C LYS A 165 -6.25 6.54 17.74
N HIS A 166 -6.82 5.41 17.32
CA HIS A 166 -8.21 5.21 16.93
C HIS A 166 -8.75 6.03 15.76
N ARG A 167 -8.95 5.35 14.62
CA ARG A 167 -10.17 5.48 13.82
C ARG A 167 -10.32 4.32 12.84
N GLU A 168 -10.57 3.13 13.36
CA GLU A 168 -10.80 1.95 12.52
C GLU A 168 -12.00 2.21 11.59
N GLN A 169 -11.74 2.33 10.29
CA GLN A 169 -12.79 2.36 9.28
C GLN A 169 -12.99 0.94 8.76
N GLN A 170 -14.24 0.51 8.69
CA GLN A 170 -14.60 -0.76 8.08
C GLN A 170 -15.25 -0.50 6.73
N PHE A 171 -14.71 -1.11 5.67
CA PHE A 171 -15.38 -1.11 4.36
C PHE A 171 -16.72 -1.85 4.48
N VAL A 172 -17.84 -1.19 4.15
CA VAL A 172 -19.19 -1.76 4.34
C VAL A 172 -19.91 -2.07 3.05
N GLY A 173 -19.62 -1.39 1.94
CA GLY A 173 -20.31 -1.67 0.70
C GLY A 173 -19.89 -0.82 -0.49
N GLU A 174 -20.41 -1.19 -1.66
CA GLU A 174 -20.16 -0.53 -2.93
C GLU A 174 -21.48 -0.15 -3.60
N ILE A 175 -21.51 1.02 -4.23
CA ILE A 175 -22.69 1.50 -4.96
C ILE A 175 -22.80 0.73 -6.27
N THR A 176 -23.91 0.04 -6.49
CA THR A 176 -24.17 -0.70 -7.73
C THR A 176 -24.97 0.10 -8.73
N SER A 177 -25.90 0.93 -8.26
CA SER A 177 -26.75 1.78 -9.10
C SER A 177 -27.26 3.00 -8.32
N VAL A 178 -27.74 4.02 -9.04
CA VAL A 178 -28.34 5.21 -8.44
C VAL A 178 -29.66 5.51 -9.13
N GLN A 179 -30.69 5.78 -8.33
CA GLN A 179 -32.04 6.13 -8.76
C GLN A 179 -32.54 7.33 -7.94
N GLY A 180 -32.55 8.51 -8.56
CA GLY A 180 -32.83 9.76 -7.86
C GLY A 180 -31.81 10.01 -6.75
N ASP A 181 -32.30 10.27 -5.53
CA ASP A 181 -31.46 10.51 -4.35
C ASP A 181 -31.03 9.23 -3.62
N TRP A 182 -31.33 8.05 -4.18
CA TRP A 182 -31.03 6.76 -3.56
C TRP A 182 -29.99 5.99 -4.34
N ALA A 183 -29.00 5.46 -3.64
CA ALA A 183 -28.02 4.52 -4.16
C ALA A 183 -28.40 3.10 -3.73
N GLU A 184 -28.42 2.16 -4.67
CA GLU A 184 -28.38 0.74 -4.35
C GLU A 184 -26.94 0.36 -3.99
N VAL A 185 -26.77 -0.32 -2.87
CA VAL A 185 -25.48 -0.66 -2.28
C VAL A 185 -25.42 -2.16 -2.03
N ASP A 186 -24.37 -2.81 -2.53
CA ASP A 186 -24.04 -4.19 -2.18
C ASP A 186 -23.21 -4.21 -0.89
N ILE A 187 -23.80 -4.75 0.18
CA ILE A 187 -23.26 -4.75 1.52
C ILE A 187 -22.28 -5.90 1.70
N LYS A 188 -21.10 -5.60 2.25
CA LYS A 188 -20.03 -6.56 2.55
C LYS A 188 -19.86 -6.79 4.06
N ASN A 189 -20.11 -5.78 4.89
CA ASN A 189 -20.02 -5.86 6.35
C ASN A 189 -21.23 -5.20 7.01
N LYS A 190 -21.46 -5.50 8.29
CA LYS A 190 -22.61 -5.00 9.05
C LYS A 190 -22.72 -3.47 8.98
N LEU A 191 -23.91 -2.99 8.68
CA LEU A 191 -24.24 -1.57 8.61
C LEU A 191 -25.59 -1.33 9.30
N ALA A 192 -25.69 -0.30 10.13
CA ALA A 192 -26.92 0.05 10.84
C ALA A 192 -27.23 1.54 10.70
N VAL A 193 -28.53 1.86 10.73
CA VAL A 193 -29.01 3.24 10.85
C VAL A 193 -28.44 3.85 12.13
N GLY A 194 -27.92 5.07 12.03
CA GLY A 194 -27.19 5.78 13.08
C GLY A 194 -25.67 5.69 12.97
N ASP A 195 -25.13 4.76 12.16
CA ASP A 195 -23.69 4.66 11.92
C ASP A 195 -23.14 5.91 11.21
N SER A 196 -21.94 6.34 11.60
CA SER A 196 -21.18 7.36 10.86
C SER A 196 -20.50 6.69 9.66
N VAL A 197 -20.87 7.11 8.45
CA VAL A 197 -20.38 6.52 7.20
C VAL A 197 -19.66 7.55 6.34
N THR A 198 -18.55 7.13 5.73
CA THR A 198 -17.88 7.84 4.65
C THR A 198 -18.41 7.34 3.31
N PHE A 199 -19.05 8.21 2.55
CA PHE A 199 -19.28 8.03 1.12
C PHE A 199 -18.03 8.49 0.37
N MET A 200 -17.30 7.56 -0.22
CA MET A 200 -16.20 7.85 -1.13
C MET A 200 -16.77 8.00 -2.53
N LEU A 201 -16.95 9.24 -2.96
CA LEU A 201 -17.53 9.59 -4.25
C LEU A 201 -16.44 10.16 -5.19
N PRO A 202 -16.72 10.26 -6.51
CA PRO A 202 -15.75 10.77 -7.48
C PRO A 202 -15.23 12.20 -7.21
N ASP A 203 -15.94 13.00 -6.43
CA ASP A 203 -15.57 14.37 -6.05
C ASP A 203 -14.92 14.49 -4.67
N GLY A 204 -14.91 13.41 -3.90
CA GLY A 204 -14.31 13.37 -2.59
C GLY A 204 -15.08 12.53 -1.61
N ASN A 205 -14.60 12.57 -0.38
CA ASN A 205 -15.21 11.86 0.73
C ASN A 205 -16.23 12.76 1.43
N ARG A 206 -17.37 12.19 1.78
CA ARG A 206 -18.41 12.87 2.56
C ARG A 206 -18.78 12.00 3.75
N ILE A 207 -18.69 12.56 4.94
CA ILE A 207 -19.03 11.86 6.18
C ILE A 207 -20.44 12.27 6.57
N GLU A 208 -21.32 11.29 6.72
CA GLU A 208 -22.71 11.48 7.07
C GLU A 208 -23.11 10.49 8.16
N GLN A 209 -24.09 10.87 8.99
CA GLN A 209 -24.76 9.91 9.83
C GLN A 209 -25.85 9.21 9.02
N LEU A 210 -25.86 7.88 9.00
CA LEU A 210 -26.83 7.13 8.23
C LEU A 210 -28.24 7.28 8.84
N ALA A 211 -29.06 8.15 8.27
CA ALA A 211 -30.40 8.45 8.81
C ALA A 211 -31.46 7.43 8.42
N ASP A 212 -31.38 6.91 7.19
CA ASP A 212 -32.37 5.98 6.63
C ASP A 212 -31.67 4.90 5.80
N MET A 213 -32.24 3.69 5.87
CA MET A 213 -31.87 2.57 5.01
C MET A 213 -33.14 1.81 4.62
N GLN A 214 -33.19 1.34 3.36
CA GLN A 214 -34.33 0.61 2.82
C GLN A 214 -33.90 -0.69 2.14
N THR A 215 -34.81 -1.65 2.03
CA THR A 215 -34.67 -2.79 1.10
C THR A 215 -34.79 -2.29 -0.35
N LEU A 216 -34.52 -3.17 -1.33
CA LEU A 216 -34.71 -2.82 -2.74
C LEU A 216 -36.17 -2.51 -3.07
N GLU A 217 -37.11 -3.11 -2.35
CA GLU A 217 -38.56 -2.88 -2.47
C GLU A 217 -39.01 -1.57 -1.79
N GLY A 218 -38.11 -0.86 -1.11
CA GLY A 218 -38.39 0.41 -0.44
C GLY A 218 -38.92 0.29 1.00
N ALA A 219 -38.94 -0.92 1.57
CA ALA A 219 -39.30 -1.11 2.98
C ALA A 219 -38.16 -0.61 3.88
N SER A 220 -38.49 0.15 4.92
CA SER A 220 -37.49 0.63 5.89
C SER A 220 -36.81 -0.52 6.62
N MET A 221 -35.50 -0.37 6.86
CA MET A 221 -34.65 -1.35 7.53
C MET A 221 -33.66 -0.62 8.43
N THR A 222 -33.44 -1.17 9.62
CA THR A 222 -32.54 -0.56 10.62
C THR A 222 -31.13 -1.14 10.57
N GLU A 223 -30.96 -2.36 10.05
CA GLU A 223 -29.68 -3.06 10.01
C GLU A 223 -29.55 -3.96 8.78
N ALA A 224 -28.40 -3.88 8.12
CA ALA A 224 -27.94 -4.82 7.11
C ALA A 224 -26.85 -5.72 7.75
N PRO A 225 -27.09 -7.04 7.90
CA PRO A 225 -26.17 -7.93 8.65
C PRO A 225 -24.77 -8.11 8.05
N GLY A 226 -24.60 -7.89 6.74
CA GLY A 226 -23.31 -8.02 6.06
C GLY A 226 -23.44 -8.55 4.63
N GLY A 227 -22.43 -9.30 4.19
CA GLY A 227 -22.34 -9.91 2.86
C GLY A 227 -23.64 -10.58 2.39
N GLY A 228 -24.05 -10.27 1.15
CA GLY A 228 -25.23 -10.86 0.50
C GLY A 228 -26.50 -10.02 0.60
N TYR A 229 -26.47 -8.91 1.34
CA TYR A 229 -27.56 -7.95 1.40
C TYR A 229 -27.36 -6.82 0.39
N LYS A 230 -28.44 -6.46 -0.30
CA LYS A 230 -28.51 -5.24 -1.10
C LYS A 230 -29.52 -4.30 -0.48
N VAL A 231 -29.11 -3.06 -0.30
CA VAL A 231 -29.91 -2.04 0.38
C VAL A 231 -29.93 -0.75 -0.43
N ARG A 232 -30.87 0.13 -0.12
CA ARG A 232 -30.92 1.50 -0.64
C ARG A 232 -30.54 2.48 0.45
N LEU A 233 -29.54 3.32 0.16
CA LEU A 233 -29.09 4.40 1.04
C LEU A 233 -29.32 5.75 0.37
N LYS A 234 -29.68 6.78 1.15
CA LYS A 234 -29.73 8.15 0.62
C LYS A 234 -28.32 8.65 0.32
N LEU A 235 -28.16 9.25 -0.86
CA LEU A 235 -26.92 9.91 -1.24
C LEU A 235 -26.76 11.24 -0.49
N PRO A 236 -25.52 11.66 -0.17
CA PRO A 236 -25.26 12.99 0.38
C PRO A 236 -25.73 14.10 -0.57
N ALA A 237 -26.17 15.23 -0.01
CA ALA A 237 -26.72 16.35 -0.78
C ALA A 237 -25.74 16.84 -1.87
N GLY A 238 -26.18 16.92 -3.12
CA GLY A 238 -25.34 17.34 -4.25
C GLY A 238 -24.47 16.24 -4.87
N ALA A 239 -24.60 14.98 -4.44
CA ALA A 239 -23.91 13.86 -5.09
C ALA A 239 -24.43 13.59 -6.52
N GLY A 240 -25.67 13.97 -6.83
CA GLY A 240 -26.31 13.75 -8.15
C GLY A 240 -25.58 14.35 -9.35
N ALA A 241 -24.66 15.31 -9.14
CA ALA A 241 -23.90 15.96 -10.20
C ALA A 241 -23.02 15.01 -11.05
N PHE A 242 -22.76 13.79 -10.58
CA PHE A 242 -21.81 12.86 -11.20
C PHE A 242 -22.48 11.74 -12.02
N GLY A 243 -23.82 11.70 -12.06
CA GLY A 243 -24.60 10.75 -12.85
C GLY A 243 -24.09 9.31 -12.71
N ASP A 244 -23.79 8.68 -13.84
CA ASP A 244 -23.34 7.28 -13.90
C ASP A 244 -22.03 6.98 -13.18
N ARG A 245 -21.21 7.99 -12.85
CA ARG A 245 -19.94 7.78 -12.14
C ARG A 245 -20.14 7.41 -10.68
N LEU A 246 -21.33 7.66 -10.12
CA LEU A 246 -21.66 7.27 -8.74
C LEU A 246 -21.66 5.75 -8.52
N LYS A 247 -21.80 4.94 -9.58
CA LYS A 247 -21.67 3.47 -9.52
C LYS A 247 -20.26 2.97 -9.14
N TYR A 248 -19.29 3.86 -9.04
CA TYR A 248 -17.95 3.55 -8.54
C TYR A 248 -17.75 3.99 -7.08
N GLY A 249 -18.81 4.52 -6.44
CA GLY A 249 -18.75 4.99 -5.07
C GLY A 249 -18.60 3.82 -4.10
N LEU A 250 -17.81 4.06 -3.05
CA LEU A 250 -17.55 3.09 -1.99
C LEU A 250 -18.02 3.66 -0.66
N ILE A 251 -18.38 2.78 0.27
CA ILE A 251 -18.89 3.17 1.58
C ILE A 251 -18.06 2.48 2.66
N ALA A 252 -17.59 3.28 3.61
CA ALA A 252 -16.91 2.81 4.79
C ALA A 252 -17.61 3.34 6.05
N LYS A 253 -17.69 2.52 7.09
CA LYS A 253 -18.22 2.89 8.40
C LYS A 253 -17.07 3.26 9.33
N HIS A 254 -17.23 4.30 10.14
CA HIS A 254 -16.34 4.59 11.26
C HIS A 254 -16.70 3.69 12.43
N LEU A 255 -15.75 2.91 12.94
CA LEU A 255 -15.93 2.16 14.17
C LEU A 255 -15.71 3.09 15.35
N ASN A 256 -16.68 3.13 16.25
CA ASN A 256 -16.52 3.79 17.54
C ASN A 256 -15.66 2.85 18.39
N GLY A 257 -14.46 3.31 18.76
CA GLY A 257 -13.57 2.61 19.68
C GLY A 257 -14.15 2.50 21.09
#